data_AF-A0A8J3LF47-F1
#
_entry.id   AF-A0A8J3LF47-F1
#
_cell.length_a   1.000
_cell.length_b   1.000
_cell.length_c   1.000
_cell.angle_alpha   90.00
_cell.angle_beta   90.00
_cell.angle_gamma   90.00
#
_symmetry.space_group_name_H-M   'P 1'
#
loop_
_entity.id
_entity.type
_entity.pdbx_description
1 polymer ?
#
loop_
_entity_poly.entity_id
_entity_poly.type
_entity_poly.pdbx_seq_one_letter_code
_entity_poly.pdbx_strand_id
1 'polypeptide(L)'
;MTVTVPTLPAPTPAAPKDTVAAPTPGTRALLAGGVLAGPLFLATVVVQQAVRDGVDARSQPMSLLSLGEAGWIQIVNFLLCGVLAIGSAFGIRRLLRGRPAGTWGPILVAAYGAALVWGGVFVTDPASGFPAGTPQGAPDPSTWSWHGTLHAFAAPAMGLALVGVCLVFSRRFLRLRRPG
;
A
#
# COMPACT_ATOMS: atom_id res chain seq x y z
N MET A 1 73.10 27.58 1.32
CA MET A 1 72.47 26.25 1.34
C MET A 1 70.99 26.44 1.11
N THR A 2 70.51 26.20 -0.12
CA THR A 2 69.11 26.43 -0.49
C THR A 2 68.38 25.09 -0.38
N VAL A 3 67.47 24.97 0.57
CA VAL A 3 66.67 23.75 0.78
C VAL A 3 65.44 23.82 -0.12
N THR A 4 65.40 22.98 -1.14
CA THR A 4 64.24 22.81 -2.02
C THR A 4 63.21 21.93 -1.29
N VAL A 5 62.08 22.49 -0.90
CA VAL A 5 60.97 21.72 -0.32
C VAL A 5 60.21 21.04 -1.46
N PRO A 6 60.08 19.70 -1.48
CA PRO A 6 59.32 19.01 -2.51
C PRO A 6 57.83 19.29 -2.34
N THR A 7 57.19 19.77 -3.42
CA THR A 7 55.75 20.02 -3.46
C THR A 7 55.03 18.68 -3.63
N LEU A 8 54.23 18.28 -2.63
CA LEU A 8 53.41 17.08 -2.75
C LEU A 8 52.27 17.33 -3.75
N PRO A 9 51.93 16.34 -4.62
CA PRO A 9 50.81 16.46 -5.54
C PRO A 9 49.50 16.61 -4.76
N ALA A 10 48.61 17.46 -5.29
CA ALA A 10 47.29 17.68 -4.70
C ALA A 10 46.50 16.37 -4.62
N PRO A 11 45.78 16.11 -3.53
CA PRO A 11 44.95 14.91 -3.41
C PRO A 11 43.89 14.90 -4.52
N THR A 12 43.84 13.80 -5.27
CA THR A 12 42.82 13.56 -6.30
C THR A 12 41.43 13.74 -5.69
N PRO A 13 40.53 14.53 -6.30
CA PRO A 13 39.16 14.69 -5.81
C PRO A 13 38.51 13.31 -5.66
N ALA A 14 38.09 12.97 -4.45
CA ALA A 14 37.36 11.73 -4.20
C ALA A 14 36.10 11.71 -5.07
N ALA A 15 35.90 10.64 -5.83
CA ALA A 15 34.71 10.46 -6.65
C ALA A 15 33.43 10.68 -5.81
N PRO A 16 32.38 11.34 -6.35
CA PRO A 16 31.13 11.56 -5.63
C PRO A 16 30.57 10.22 -5.13
N LYS A 17 30.42 10.07 -3.81
CA LYS A 17 29.99 8.81 -3.17
C LYS A 17 28.51 8.46 -3.41
N ASP A 18 27.78 9.27 -4.18
CA ASP A 18 26.32 9.24 -4.24
C ASP A 18 25.72 9.05 -5.64
N THR A 19 26.45 8.47 -6.59
CA THR A 19 25.85 8.06 -7.87
C THR A 19 24.98 6.81 -7.65
N VAL A 20 23.72 7.02 -7.28
CA VAL A 20 22.73 5.93 -7.12
C VAL A 20 22.53 5.27 -8.50
N ALA A 21 22.89 3.99 -8.61
CA ALA A 21 22.62 3.22 -9.81
C ALA A 21 21.11 3.28 -10.16
N ALA A 22 20.79 3.54 -11.42
CA ALA A 22 19.41 3.63 -11.87
C ALA A 22 18.65 2.32 -11.58
N PRO A 23 17.34 2.39 -11.23
CA PRO A 23 16.57 1.19 -10.96
C PRO A 23 16.45 0.32 -12.21
N THR A 24 16.60 -1.00 -12.05
CA THR A 24 16.39 -1.96 -13.14
C THR A 24 14.94 -1.90 -13.67
N PRO A 25 14.69 -2.29 -14.94
CA PRO A 25 13.33 -2.33 -15.49
C PRO A 25 12.34 -3.11 -14.62
N GLY A 26 12.74 -4.26 -14.08
CA GLY A 26 11.91 -5.05 -13.17
C GLY A 26 11.60 -4.33 -11.86
N THR A 27 12.53 -3.53 -11.32
CA THR A 27 12.27 -2.69 -10.13
C THR A 27 11.29 -1.57 -10.45
N ARG A 28 11.40 -0.95 -11.63
CA ARG A 28 10.46 0.08 -12.10
C ARG A 28 9.05 -0.49 -12.26
N ALA A 29 8.90 -1.68 -12.85
CA ALA A 29 7.62 -2.35 -13.02
C ALA A 29 6.92 -2.63 -11.68
N LEU A 30 7.65 -3.16 -10.69
CA LEU A 30 7.12 -3.39 -9.35
C LEU A 30 6.62 -2.10 -8.67
N LEU A 31 7.40 -1.02 -8.78
CA LEU A 31 7.02 0.28 -8.23
C LEU A 31 5.80 0.85 -8.95
N ALA A 32 5.76 0.76 -10.29
CA ALA A 32 4.63 1.21 -11.10
C ALA A 32 3.35 0.45 -10.74
N GLY A 33 3.43 -0.86 -10.51
CA GLY A 33 2.29 -1.66 -10.03
C GLY A 33 1.68 -1.09 -8.75
N GLY A 34 2.50 -0.73 -7.76
CA GLY A 34 2.00 -0.10 -6.53
C GLY A 34 1.39 1.28 -6.74
N VAL A 35 1.95 2.09 -7.66
CA VAL A 35 1.38 3.40 -8.02
C VAL A 35 0.01 3.25 -8.66
N LEU A 36 -0.17 2.22 -9.50
CA LEU A 36 -1.43 1.96 -10.20
C LEU A 36 -2.48 1.29 -9.30
N ALA A 37 -2.09 0.59 -8.23
CA ALA A 37 -3.01 -0.13 -7.35
C ALA A 37 -4.09 0.77 -6.74
N GLY A 38 -3.72 1.95 -6.21
CA GLY A 38 -4.68 2.88 -5.60
C GLY A 38 -5.74 3.41 -6.59
N PRO A 39 -5.33 4.01 -7.72
CA PRO A 39 -6.25 4.46 -8.76
C PRO A 39 -7.13 3.33 -9.32
N LEU A 40 -6.56 2.15 -9.57
CA LEU A 40 -7.29 0.99 -10.05
C LEU A 40 -8.37 0.55 -9.04
N PHE A 41 -7.99 0.49 -7.76
CA PHE A 41 -8.91 0.11 -6.69
C PHE A 41 -10.09 1.06 -6.62
N LEU A 42 -9.81 2.37 -6.58
CA LEU A 42 -10.82 3.40 -6.46
C LEU A 42 -11.72 3.48 -7.69
N ALA A 43 -11.15 3.40 -8.90
CA ALA A 43 -11.92 3.42 -10.13
C ALA A 43 -12.91 2.24 -10.18
N THR A 44 -12.45 1.04 -9.81
CA THR A 44 -13.30 -0.17 -9.78
C THR A 44 -14.42 -0.06 -8.75
N VAL A 45 -14.15 0.52 -7.57
CA VAL A 45 -15.18 0.81 -6.57
C VAL A 45 -16.20 1.82 -7.10
N VAL A 46 -15.73 2.95 -7.63
CA VAL A 46 -16.61 4.03 -8.11
C VAL A 46 -17.50 3.53 -9.25
N VAL A 47 -16.96 2.76 -10.18
CA VAL A 47 -17.75 2.14 -11.25
C VAL A 47 -18.82 1.23 -10.67
N GLN A 48 -18.46 0.34 -9.72
CA GLN A 48 -19.46 -0.53 -9.08
C GLN A 48 -20.53 0.24 -8.31
N GLN A 49 -20.16 1.30 -7.58
CA GLN A 49 -21.12 2.15 -6.89
C GLN A 49 -22.06 2.90 -7.84
N ALA A 50 -21.60 3.20 -9.06
CA ALA A 50 -22.41 3.90 -10.06
C ALA A 50 -23.37 2.97 -10.83
N VAL A 51 -23.03 1.69 -10.99
CA VAL A 51 -23.80 0.76 -11.84
C VAL A 51 -24.62 -0.27 -11.08
N ARG A 52 -24.36 -0.48 -9.78
CA ARG A 52 -25.05 -1.52 -9.00
C ARG A 52 -26.21 -0.95 -8.21
N ASP A 53 -27.40 -1.48 -8.48
CA ASP A 53 -28.61 -1.12 -7.75
C ASP A 53 -28.50 -1.47 -6.26
N GLY A 54 -29.09 -0.61 -5.42
CA GLY A 54 -29.09 -0.78 -3.96
C GLY A 54 -27.77 -0.42 -3.26
N VAL A 55 -26.74 -0.01 -4.02
CA VAL A 55 -25.49 0.52 -3.46
C VAL A 55 -25.61 2.01 -3.18
N ASP A 56 -25.38 2.43 -1.93
CA ASP A 56 -25.27 3.83 -1.55
C ASP A 56 -23.84 4.14 -1.08
N ALA A 57 -23.08 4.83 -1.94
CA ALA A 57 -21.70 5.21 -1.69
C ALA A 57 -21.48 6.08 -0.43
N ARG A 58 -22.52 6.74 0.09
CA ARG A 58 -22.42 7.62 1.26
C ARG A 58 -22.59 6.89 2.57
N SER A 59 -23.42 5.85 2.60
CA SER A 59 -23.81 5.16 3.82
C SER A 59 -23.21 3.76 3.94
N GLN A 60 -22.86 3.13 2.82
CA GLN A 60 -22.38 1.75 2.79
C GLN A 60 -20.86 1.67 2.63
N PRO A 61 -20.18 0.83 3.44
CA PRO A 61 -18.77 0.55 3.25
C PRO A 61 -18.51 -0.07 1.87
N MET A 62 -17.41 0.35 1.23
CA MET A 62 -16.99 -0.19 -0.07
C MET A 62 -16.78 -1.71 -0.07
N SER A 63 -16.50 -2.32 1.09
CA SER A 63 -16.37 -3.78 1.21
C SER A 63 -17.68 -4.52 0.95
N LEU A 64 -18.85 -3.89 1.15
CA LEU A 64 -20.15 -4.52 0.83
C LEU A 64 -20.30 -4.81 -0.66
N LEU A 65 -19.54 -4.13 -1.52
CA LEU A 65 -19.47 -4.46 -2.95
C LEU A 65 -18.95 -5.89 -3.22
N SER A 66 -18.36 -6.57 -2.23
CA SER A 66 -17.98 -7.99 -2.36
C SER A 66 -19.16 -8.97 -2.28
N LEU A 67 -20.36 -8.49 -1.95
CA LEU A 67 -21.59 -9.27 -1.84
C LEU A 67 -22.40 -9.22 -3.13
N GLY A 68 -23.34 -10.16 -3.30
CA GLY A 68 -24.24 -10.25 -4.45
C GLY A 68 -23.56 -10.78 -5.73
N GLU A 69 -24.31 -10.77 -6.84
CA GLU A 69 -23.91 -11.41 -8.11
C GLU A 69 -22.58 -10.89 -8.68
N ALA A 70 -22.38 -9.56 -8.65
CA ALA A 70 -21.14 -8.92 -9.09
C ALA A 70 -20.05 -8.85 -8.00
N GLY A 71 -20.25 -9.49 -6.84
CA GLY A 71 -19.37 -9.40 -5.68
C GLY A 71 -17.93 -9.82 -5.95
N TRP A 72 -17.75 -10.80 -6.84
CA TRP A 72 -16.44 -11.29 -7.25
C TRP A 72 -15.54 -10.19 -7.85
N ILE A 73 -16.11 -9.15 -8.47
CA ILE A 73 -15.34 -8.04 -9.04
C ILE A 73 -14.59 -7.31 -7.93
N GLN A 74 -15.28 -6.99 -6.82
CA GLN A 74 -14.65 -6.34 -5.70
C GLN A 74 -13.65 -7.26 -4.98
N ILE A 75 -13.93 -8.56 -4.89
CA ILE A 75 -12.97 -9.55 -4.35
C ILE A 75 -11.69 -9.56 -5.18
N VAL A 76 -11.79 -9.70 -6.51
CA VAL A 76 -10.64 -9.65 -7.42
C VAL A 76 -9.89 -8.32 -7.30
N ASN A 77 -10.61 -7.21 -7.16
CA ASN A 77 -10.01 -5.89 -6.97
C ASN A 77 -9.17 -5.81 -5.69
N PHE A 78 -9.68 -6.33 -4.56
CA PHE A 78 -8.92 -6.44 -3.31
C PHE A 78 -7.64 -7.28 -3.49
N LEU A 79 -7.77 -8.47 -4.08
CA LEU A 79 -6.67 -9.40 -4.27
C LEU A 79 -5.59 -8.82 -5.20
N LEU A 80 -6.00 -8.29 -6.35
CA LEU A 80 -5.11 -7.72 -7.36
C LEU A 80 -4.35 -6.52 -6.80
N CYS A 81 -5.04 -5.56 -6.20
CA CYS A 81 -4.41 -4.37 -5.63
C CYS A 81 -3.51 -4.72 -4.45
N GLY A 82 -3.89 -5.72 -3.63
CA GLY A 82 -3.05 -6.25 -2.57
C GLY A 82 -1.75 -6.88 -3.08
N VAL A 83 -1.82 -7.70 -4.13
CA VAL A 83 -0.64 -8.29 -4.79
C VAL A 83 0.24 -7.22 -5.43
N LEU A 84 -0.33 -6.22 -6.09
CA LEU A 84 0.42 -5.09 -6.66
C LEU A 84 1.16 -4.29 -5.56
N ALA A 85 0.53 -4.06 -4.42
CA ALA A 85 1.16 -3.41 -3.27
C ALA A 85 2.31 -4.24 -2.69
N ILE A 86 2.13 -5.56 -2.54
CA ILE A 86 3.20 -6.49 -2.12
C ILE A 86 4.35 -6.48 -3.13
N GLY A 87 4.04 -6.51 -4.43
CA GLY A 87 5.04 -6.36 -5.51
C GLY A 87 5.84 -5.07 -5.35
N SER A 88 5.16 -3.95 -5.13
CA SER A 88 5.80 -2.64 -4.89
C SER A 88 6.68 -2.65 -3.65
N ALA A 89 6.31 -3.35 -2.57
CA ALA A 89 7.17 -3.51 -1.39
C ALA A 89 8.54 -4.13 -1.76
N PHE A 90 8.57 -5.13 -2.65
CA PHE A 90 9.84 -5.67 -3.16
C PHE A 90 10.61 -4.63 -3.99
N GLY A 91 9.93 -3.83 -4.81
CA GLY A 91 10.53 -2.71 -5.55
C GLY A 91 11.17 -1.68 -4.61
N ILE A 92 10.45 -1.28 -3.56
CA ILE A 92 10.94 -0.35 -2.53
C ILE A 92 12.14 -0.96 -1.79
N ARG A 93 12.08 -2.25 -1.43
CA ARG A 93 13.18 -2.93 -0.75
C ARG A 93 14.45 -2.93 -1.60
N ARG A 94 14.32 -3.19 -2.90
CA ARG A 94 15.44 -3.14 -3.85
C ARG A 94 16.02 -1.74 -3.95
N LEU A 95 15.17 -0.72 -4.05
CA LEU A 95 15.58 0.68 -4.19
C LEU A 95 16.23 1.26 -2.93
N LEU A 96 15.78 0.83 -1.75
CA LEU A 96 16.16 1.41 -0.47
C LEU A 96 17.06 0.51 0.37
N ARG A 97 17.56 -0.61 -0.16
CA ARG A 97 18.42 -1.54 0.58
C ARG A 97 19.62 -0.80 1.19
N GLY A 98 19.83 -0.96 2.50
CA GLY A 98 20.91 -0.30 3.24
C GLY A 98 20.69 1.19 3.51
N ARG A 99 19.54 1.75 3.14
CA ARG A 99 19.22 3.18 3.31
C ARG A 99 18.06 3.38 4.31
N PRO A 100 17.91 4.57 4.91
CA PRO A 100 16.76 4.88 5.78
C PRO A 100 15.43 4.53 5.12
N ALA A 101 14.46 4.03 5.90
CA ALA A 101 13.19 3.45 5.41
C ALA A 101 13.29 2.15 4.58
N GLY A 102 14.48 1.63 4.30
CA GLY A 102 14.67 0.43 3.47
C GLY A 102 14.30 -0.90 4.12
N THR A 103 14.00 -0.91 5.41
CA THR A 103 13.52 -2.09 6.14
C THR A 103 12.03 -1.94 6.45
N TRP A 104 11.66 -0.98 7.30
CA TRP A 104 10.28 -0.78 7.73
C TRP A 104 9.35 -0.27 6.61
N GLY A 105 9.84 0.51 5.65
CA GLY A 105 9.02 0.99 4.53
C GLY A 105 8.44 -0.17 3.71
N PRO A 106 9.27 -1.06 3.14
CA PRO A 106 8.81 -2.28 2.47
C PRO A 106 7.92 -3.17 3.34
N ILE A 107 8.29 -3.41 4.61
CA ILE A 107 7.51 -4.30 5.49
C ILE A 107 6.08 -3.76 5.67
N LEU A 108 5.93 -2.46 5.93
CA LEU A 108 4.62 -1.86 6.15
C LEU A 108 3.80 -1.78 4.87
N VAL A 109 4.42 -1.54 3.71
CA VAL A 109 3.73 -1.61 2.40
C VAL A 109 3.27 -3.04 2.11
N ALA A 110 4.09 -4.04 2.40
CA ALA A 110 3.70 -5.44 2.26
C ALA A 110 2.57 -5.81 3.23
N ALA A 111 2.60 -5.32 4.47
CA ALA A 111 1.54 -5.53 5.45
C ALA A 111 0.21 -4.88 5.00
N TYR A 112 0.26 -3.68 4.44
CA TYR A 112 -0.90 -3.03 3.83
C TYR A 112 -1.49 -3.88 2.69
N GLY A 113 -0.64 -4.34 1.76
CA GLY A 113 -1.06 -5.21 0.67
C GLY A 113 -1.62 -6.56 1.15
N ALA A 114 -1.02 -7.15 2.18
CA ALA A 114 -1.52 -8.39 2.81
C ALA A 114 -2.89 -8.19 3.46
N ALA A 115 -3.13 -7.05 4.11
CA ALA A 115 -4.43 -6.73 4.69
C ALA A 115 -5.52 -6.48 3.61
N LEU A 116 -5.15 -5.95 2.44
CA LEU A 116 -6.05 -5.92 1.27
C LEU A 116 -6.40 -7.33 0.79
N VAL A 117 -5.41 -8.20 0.62
CA VAL A 117 -5.63 -9.61 0.23
C VAL A 117 -6.53 -10.30 1.25
N TRP A 118 -6.27 -10.11 2.54
CA TRP A 118 -7.09 -10.62 3.64
C TRP A 118 -8.56 -10.21 3.50
N GLY A 119 -8.83 -8.92 3.23
CA GLY A 119 -10.19 -8.42 3.01
C GLY A 119 -10.89 -8.99 1.76
N GLY A 120 -10.13 -9.43 0.76
CA GLY A 120 -10.67 -10.15 -0.40
C GLY A 120 -10.94 -11.64 -0.11
N VAL A 121 -10.11 -12.29 0.70
CA VAL A 121 -10.25 -13.71 1.05
C VAL A 121 -11.42 -13.95 2.00
N PHE A 122 -11.55 -13.11 3.04
CA PHE A 122 -12.65 -13.20 3.99
C PHE A 122 -13.71 -12.20 3.57
N VAL A 123 -14.84 -12.67 3.04
CA VAL A 123 -15.92 -11.80 2.58
C VAL A 123 -16.69 -11.24 3.78
N THR A 124 -17.04 -9.96 3.73
CA THR A 124 -17.84 -9.29 4.77
C THR A 124 -19.24 -9.88 4.86
N ASP A 125 -19.88 -9.77 6.02
CA ASP A 125 -21.30 -10.10 6.14
C ASP A 125 -22.18 -9.00 5.53
N PRO A 126 -23.43 -9.33 5.12
CA PRO A 126 -24.44 -8.34 4.77
C PRO A 126 -24.67 -7.34 5.90
N ALA A 127 -24.77 -6.06 5.53
CA ALA A 127 -25.02 -4.97 6.47
C ALA A 127 -25.67 -3.79 5.77
N SER A 128 -26.23 -2.86 6.54
CA SER A 128 -26.63 -1.53 6.05
C SER A 128 -27.53 -1.57 4.80
N GLY A 129 -28.49 -2.50 4.81
CA GLY A 129 -29.45 -2.64 3.71
C GLY A 129 -28.94 -3.37 2.46
N PHE A 130 -27.69 -3.89 2.48
CA PHE A 130 -27.09 -4.54 1.33
C PHE A 130 -26.60 -5.97 1.62
N PRO A 131 -26.93 -6.95 0.75
CA PRO A 131 -27.85 -6.87 -0.39
C PRO A 131 -29.31 -6.65 0.02
N ALA A 132 -30.20 -6.48 -0.96
CA ALA A 132 -31.63 -6.31 -0.72
C ALA A 132 -32.19 -7.43 0.19
N GLY A 133 -32.96 -7.05 1.21
CA GLY A 133 -33.44 -7.95 2.26
C GLY A 133 -32.62 -7.91 3.55
N THR A 134 -31.48 -7.21 3.58
CA THR A 134 -30.68 -7.02 4.79
C THR A 134 -31.26 -5.89 5.66
N PRO A 135 -31.29 -6.02 7.01
CA PRO A 135 -31.65 -4.92 7.90
C PRO A 135 -30.78 -3.66 7.71
N GLN A 136 -31.36 -2.49 7.96
CA GLN A 136 -30.62 -1.23 7.92
C GLN A 136 -29.76 -1.06 9.18
N GLY A 137 -28.60 -0.42 9.03
CA GLY A 137 -27.67 -0.15 10.13
C GLY A 137 -26.55 -1.19 10.29
N ALA A 138 -25.85 -1.10 11.41
CA ALA A 138 -24.78 -2.03 11.75
C ALA A 138 -25.38 -3.38 12.23
N PRO A 139 -24.92 -4.52 11.71
CA PRO A 139 -25.38 -5.83 12.16
C PRO A 139 -24.97 -6.08 13.61
N ASP A 140 -25.84 -6.76 14.37
CA ASP A 140 -25.55 -7.18 15.74
C ASP A 140 -24.26 -8.03 15.76
N PRO A 141 -23.23 -7.67 16.56
CA PRO A 141 -21.98 -8.43 16.64
C PRO A 141 -22.16 -9.92 16.96
N SER A 142 -23.25 -10.29 17.65
CA SER A 142 -23.56 -11.71 17.95
C SER A 142 -24.00 -12.51 16.72
N THR A 143 -24.35 -11.84 15.63
CA THR A 143 -24.82 -12.45 14.37
C THR A 143 -23.74 -12.55 13.31
N TRP A 144 -22.53 -12.05 13.59
CA TRP A 144 -21.44 -12.07 12.63
C TRP A 144 -21.01 -13.51 12.37
N SER A 145 -20.82 -13.82 11.09
CA SER A 145 -20.16 -15.05 10.69
C SER A 145 -18.68 -15.01 11.08
N TRP A 146 -18.05 -16.18 11.10
CA TRP A 146 -16.61 -16.26 11.36
C TRP A 146 -15.79 -15.52 10.29
N HIS A 147 -16.22 -15.54 9.02
CA HIS A 147 -15.52 -14.85 7.94
C HIS A 147 -15.76 -13.34 7.95
N GLY A 148 -16.97 -12.88 8.27
CA GLY A 148 -17.27 -11.46 8.47
C GLY A 148 -16.48 -10.88 9.64
N THR A 149 -16.35 -11.65 10.72
CA THR A 149 -15.48 -11.30 11.86
C THR A 149 -14.02 -11.14 11.42
N LEU A 150 -13.47 -12.08 10.64
CA LEU A 150 -12.11 -11.95 10.11
C LEU A 150 -11.97 -10.77 9.15
N HIS A 151 -12.97 -10.51 8.29
CA HIS A 151 -12.98 -9.36 7.38
C HIS A 151 -12.89 -8.04 8.12
N ALA A 152 -13.59 -7.90 9.25
CA ALA A 152 -13.62 -6.66 10.03
C ALA A 152 -12.23 -6.19 10.50
N PHE A 153 -11.26 -7.09 10.64
CA PHE A 153 -9.88 -6.75 11.01
C PHE A 153 -9.01 -6.26 9.84
N ALA A 154 -9.44 -6.47 8.59
CA ALA A 154 -8.68 -6.05 7.41
C ALA A 154 -8.50 -4.53 7.35
N ALA A 155 -9.58 -3.77 7.55
CA ALA A 155 -9.53 -2.31 7.44
C ALA A 155 -8.67 -1.64 8.54
N PRO A 156 -8.78 -2.01 9.83
CA PRO A 156 -7.84 -1.54 10.85
C PRO A 156 -6.39 -1.90 10.55
N ALA A 157 -6.12 -3.13 10.09
CA ALA A 157 -4.77 -3.56 9.74
C ALA A 157 -4.19 -2.73 8.57
N MET A 158 -4.98 -2.48 7.52
CA MET A 158 -4.61 -1.57 6.43
C MET A 158 -4.31 -0.16 6.95
N GLY A 159 -5.19 0.40 7.79
CA GLY A 159 -5.06 1.74 8.34
C GLY A 159 -3.77 1.92 9.16
N LEU A 160 -3.49 0.99 10.08
CA LEU A 160 -2.28 1.00 10.89
C LEU A 160 -1.01 0.87 10.04
N ALA A 161 -1.02 -0.03 9.06
CA ALA A 161 0.09 -0.18 8.14
C ALA A 161 0.35 1.12 7.35
N LEU A 162 -0.70 1.74 6.82
CA LEU A 162 -0.61 2.98 6.05
C LEU A 162 -0.11 4.16 6.90
N VAL A 163 -0.60 4.31 8.13
CA VAL A 163 -0.06 5.29 9.10
C VAL A 163 1.43 5.06 9.30
N GLY A 164 1.84 3.81 9.52
CA GLY A 164 3.25 3.44 9.64
C GLY A 164 4.08 3.81 8.40
N VAL A 165 3.58 3.52 7.20
CA VAL A 165 4.22 3.90 5.92
C VAL A 165 4.43 5.42 5.88
N CYS A 166 3.37 6.20 6.14
CA CYS A 166 3.42 7.66 6.15
C CYS A 166 4.48 8.18 7.13
N LEU A 167 4.53 7.65 8.36
CA LEU A 167 5.51 8.06 9.38
C LEU A 167 6.95 7.73 8.95
N VAL A 168 7.19 6.52 8.43
CA VAL A 168 8.52 6.07 7.99
C VAL A 168 9.05 6.92 6.83
N PHE A 169 8.23 7.15 5.81
CA PHE A 169 8.64 7.92 4.63
C PHE A 169 8.72 9.42 4.92
N SER A 170 7.81 9.99 5.74
CA SER A 170 7.91 11.38 6.18
C SER A 170 9.22 11.65 6.92
N ARG A 171 9.59 10.77 7.86
CA ARG A 171 10.88 10.87 8.59
C ARG A 171 12.07 10.80 7.63
N ARG A 172 12.02 9.94 6.61
CA ARG A 172 13.06 9.88 5.58
C ARG A 172 13.16 11.19 4.81
N PHE A 173 12.04 11.73 4.30
CA PHE A 173 12.06 12.96 3.51
C PHE A 173 12.49 14.18 4.34
N LEU A 174 12.11 14.25 5.62
CA LEU A 174 12.58 15.29 6.53
C LEU A 174 14.10 15.23 6.75
N ARG A 175 14.68 14.03 6.87
CA ARG A 175 16.14 13.86 6.98
C ARG A 175 16.88 14.24 5.69
N LEU A 176 16.27 14.04 4.52
CA LEU A 176 16.84 14.47 3.24
C LEU A 176 16.75 15.99 3.03
N ARG A 177 15.80 16.67 3.67
CA ARG A 177 15.61 18.13 3.58
C ARG A 177 16.51 18.94 4.52
N ARG A 178 17.15 18.32 5.52
CA ARG A 178 18.13 19.00 6.37
C ARG A 178 19.48 18.97 5.65
N PRO A 179 20.04 20.12 5.21
CA PRO A 179 21.46 20.18 4.87
C PRO A 179 22.22 19.82 6.16
N GLY A 180 23.16 18.87 6.06
CA GLY A 180 24.08 18.54 7.15
C GLY A 180 25.08 19.65 7.39
#